data_AF-A0A3D2RXX4-F1
#
_entry.id   AF-A0A3D2RXX4-F1
#
_cell.length_a   1.000
_cell.length_b   1.000
_cell.length_c   1.000
_cell.angle_alpha   90.00
_cell.angle_beta   90.00
_cell.angle_gamma   90.00
#
_symmetry.space_group_name_H-M   'P 1'
#
loop_
_entity.id
_entity.type
_entity.pdbx_description
1 polymer ?
#
loop_
_entity_poly.entity_id
_entity_poly.type
_entity_poly.pdbx_seq_one_letter_code
_entity_poly.pdbx_strand_id
1 'polypeptide(L)'
;MRNEDIWRLIKTLRFLLIGFFSILLVTKGILAKRPVFVDVTGEAGINFKHASGKSQRYFIVETLGSGVATFDYNNDGWIDIYLVNSGQVLHRDQTAENALYRNNGDGTFTDTTKSSGTGDLGYGIGVTIGDYDNNGTADLYVTNYGKNVLYHNNGDGTFKDVTEKAGVGHPGCGTGCTFADFDLDGDLDLYVANYVPKDQIIENTGSNGYRNPIFYDGEIDVLYQNNGDGTFIVITPQLGNSTIFRDARGLGVVAVDYNRDKFA
;
A
#
# COMPACT_ATOMS: atom_id res chain seq x y z
N MET A 1 -12.42 -20.84 -79.25
CA MET A 1 -13.29 -20.83 -78.05
C MET A 1 -14.36 -19.77 -78.27
N ARG A 2 -15.62 -20.09 -77.99
CA ARG A 2 -16.74 -19.18 -78.23
C ARG A 2 -16.80 -18.17 -77.07
N ASN A 3 -17.32 -16.96 -77.31
CA ASN A 3 -17.39 -15.89 -76.29
C ASN A 3 -18.04 -16.34 -74.96
N GLU A 4 -18.94 -17.33 -75.02
CA GLU A 4 -19.55 -18.00 -73.86
C GLU A 4 -18.53 -18.68 -72.91
N ASP A 5 -17.43 -19.23 -73.45
CA ASP A 5 -16.40 -19.93 -72.67
C ASP A 5 -15.54 -18.93 -71.87
N ILE A 6 -15.31 -17.75 -72.43
CA ILE A 6 -14.56 -16.64 -71.80
C ILE A 6 -15.36 -16.05 -70.64
N TRP A 7 -16.68 -15.89 -70.81
CA TRP A 7 -17.56 -15.40 -69.75
C TRP A 7 -17.70 -16.38 -68.57
N ARG A 8 -17.68 -17.69 -68.84
CA ARG A 8 -17.59 -18.71 -67.79
C ARG A 8 -16.25 -18.65 -67.05
N LEU A 9 -15.12 -18.56 -67.75
CA LEU A 9 -13.80 -18.45 -67.14
C LEU A 9 -13.67 -17.21 -66.23
N ILE A 10 -14.18 -16.05 -66.67
CA ILE A 10 -14.16 -14.79 -65.91
C ILE A 10 -15.09 -14.87 -64.68
N LYS A 11 -16.24 -15.55 -64.76
CA LYS A 11 -17.11 -15.78 -63.59
C LYS A 11 -16.48 -16.75 -62.58
N THR A 12 -15.81 -17.81 -63.05
CA THR A 12 -15.13 -18.77 -62.17
C THR A 12 -13.90 -18.15 -61.49
N LEU A 13 -13.13 -17.28 -62.19
CA LEU A 13 -12.02 -16.52 -61.59
C LEU A 13 -12.50 -15.46 -60.58
N ARG A 14 -13.67 -14.83 -60.77
CA ARG A 14 -14.23 -13.87 -59.79
C ARG A 14 -14.66 -14.53 -58.48
N PHE A 15 -15.16 -15.76 -58.51
CA PHE A 15 -15.47 -16.52 -57.29
C PHE A 15 -14.22 -17.02 -56.56
N LEU A 16 -13.16 -17.37 -57.30
CA LEU A 16 -11.86 -17.76 -56.73
C LEU A 16 -11.08 -16.59 -56.10
N LEU A 17 -11.17 -15.37 -56.66
CA LEU A 17 -10.52 -14.19 -56.06
C LEU A 17 -11.24 -13.65 -54.82
N ILE A 18 -12.57 -13.74 -54.75
CA ILE A 18 -13.32 -13.31 -53.56
C ILE A 18 -13.11 -14.31 -52.41
N GLY A 19 -13.04 -15.61 -52.70
CA GLY A 19 -12.69 -16.63 -51.69
C GLY A 19 -11.27 -16.48 -51.12
N PHE A 20 -10.30 -16.05 -51.94
CA PHE A 20 -8.92 -15.83 -51.48
C PHE A 20 -8.75 -14.55 -50.66
N PHE A 21 -9.53 -13.49 -50.93
CA PHE A 21 -9.50 -12.26 -50.13
C PHE A 21 -10.20 -12.43 -48.78
N SER A 22 -11.22 -13.29 -48.68
CA SER A 22 -11.86 -13.63 -47.40
C SER A 22 -11.00 -14.55 -46.52
N ILE A 23 -10.15 -15.39 -47.11
CA ILE A 23 -9.21 -16.26 -46.37
C ILE A 23 -7.98 -15.47 -45.88
N LEU A 24 -7.62 -14.36 -46.53
CA LEU A 24 -6.54 -13.48 -46.05
C LEU A 24 -6.95 -12.52 -44.91
N LEU A 25 -8.25 -12.38 -44.64
CA LEU A 25 -8.77 -11.52 -43.57
C LEU A 25 -9.03 -12.24 -42.24
N VAL A 26 -8.81 -13.56 -42.16
CA VAL A 26 -9.09 -14.36 -40.94
C VAL A 26 -7.84 -14.80 -40.17
N THR A 27 -6.62 -14.52 -40.67
CA THR A 27 -5.37 -14.90 -39.95
C THR A 27 -4.61 -13.74 -39.31
N LYS A 28 -5.02 -12.49 -39.52
CA LYS A 28 -4.69 -11.42 -38.56
C LYS A 28 -5.72 -11.42 -37.44
N GLY A 29 -5.91 -12.59 -36.81
CA GLY A 29 -6.22 -12.58 -35.40
C GLY A 29 -5.08 -11.78 -34.77
N ILE A 30 -5.37 -10.55 -34.36
CA ILE A 30 -4.57 -9.89 -33.34
C ILE A 30 -4.68 -10.85 -32.16
N LEU A 31 -3.75 -11.80 -32.07
CA LEU A 31 -3.40 -12.43 -30.81
C LEU A 31 -3.07 -11.22 -29.96
N ALA A 32 -4.04 -10.73 -29.19
CA ALA A 32 -3.84 -9.68 -28.22
C ALA A 32 -2.65 -10.16 -27.42
N LYS A 33 -1.50 -9.49 -27.63
CA LYS A 33 -0.25 -9.84 -26.96
C LYS A 33 -0.64 -9.85 -25.48
N ARG A 34 -0.62 -11.03 -24.85
CA ARG A 34 -0.94 -11.14 -23.44
C ARG A 34 -0.09 -10.08 -22.72
N PRO A 35 -0.65 -9.32 -21.78
CA PRO A 35 0.13 -8.33 -21.05
C PRO A 35 1.39 -9.03 -20.53
N VAL A 36 2.54 -8.56 -20.98
CA VAL A 36 3.85 -9.04 -20.54
C VAL A 36 4.28 -8.08 -19.47
N PHE A 37 4.37 -8.57 -18.23
CA PHE A 37 5.07 -7.85 -17.18
C PHE A 37 6.56 -8.01 -17.40
N VAL A 38 7.30 -6.91 -17.35
CA VAL A 38 8.75 -6.88 -17.44
C VAL A 38 9.24 -6.22 -16.17
N ASP A 39 10.27 -6.79 -15.57
CA ASP A 39 10.99 -6.15 -14.47
C ASP A 39 11.78 -4.97 -15.03
N VAL A 40 11.41 -3.76 -14.60
CA VAL A 40 12.06 -2.50 -14.94
C VAL A 40 12.69 -1.84 -13.71
N THR A 41 12.77 -2.53 -12.58
CA THR A 41 13.18 -1.93 -11.29
C THR A 41 14.57 -1.30 -11.37
N GLY A 42 15.51 -1.97 -12.04
CA GLY A 42 16.86 -1.45 -12.29
C GLY A 42 16.89 -0.27 -13.27
N GLU A 43 16.10 -0.30 -14.35
CA GLU A 43 16.00 0.80 -15.33
C GLU A 43 15.35 2.05 -14.72
N ALA A 44 14.37 1.83 -13.85
CA ALA A 44 13.68 2.86 -13.09
C ALA A 44 14.52 3.45 -11.95
N GLY A 45 15.70 2.89 -11.63
CA GLY A 45 16.56 3.39 -10.55
C GLY A 45 16.11 3.01 -9.14
N ILE A 46 15.15 2.09 -8.99
CA ILE A 46 14.66 1.63 -7.70
C ILE A 46 15.55 0.48 -7.22
N ASN A 47 16.20 0.63 -6.06
CA ASN A 47 17.12 -0.37 -5.51
C ASN A 47 16.64 -0.99 -4.19
N PHE A 48 15.42 -0.67 -3.78
CA PHE A 48 14.80 -1.14 -2.54
C PHE A 48 14.79 -2.68 -2.46
N LYS A 49 15.10 -3.19 -1.27
CA LYS A 49 15.00 -4.61 -0.95
C LYS A 49 14.22 -4.78 0.34
N HIS A 50 13.08 -5.44 0.23
CA HIS A 50 12.26 -5.75 1.39
C HIS A 50 12.92 -6.83 2.26
N ALA A 51 13.10 -6.53 3.55
CA ALA A 51 13.53 -7.45 4.58
C ALA A 51 12.33 -7.83 5.46
N SER A 52 11.83 -9.04 5.29
CA SER A 52 10.61 -9.52 5.98
C SER A 52 10.83 -9.98 7.42
N GLY A 53 12.01 -9.78 8.01
CA GLY A 53 12.33 -10.31 9.34
C GLY A 53 12.43 -11.82 9.48
N LYS A 54 12.47 -12.56 8.36
CA LYS A 54 12.53 -14.03 8.38
C LYS A 54 13.64 -14.52 9.32
N SER A 55 13.25 -15.37 10.28
CA SER A 55 14.18 -15.95 11.27
C SER A 55 13.92 -17.44 11.49
N GLN A 56 14.80 -18.10 12.26
CA GLN A 56 14.57 -19.50 12.69
C GLN A 56 13.56 -19.61 13.84
N ARG A 57 13.00 -18.49 14.29
CA ARG A 57 11.98 -18.43 15.33
C ARG A 57 10.56 -18.38 14.74
N TYR A 58 10.40 -18.05 13.46
CA TYR A 58 9.09 -18.05 12.79
C TYR A 58 8.06 -17.20 13.56
N PHE A 59 8.40 -15.94 13.86
CA PHE A 59 7.42 -15.02 14.46
C PHE A 59 6.27 -14.80 13.49
N ILE A 60 5.03 -14.79 13.96
CA ILE A 60 3.86 -14.66 13.07
C ILE A 60 3.89 -13.37 12.24
N VAL A 61 4.52 -12.30 12.74
CA VAL A 61 4.70 -11.03 12.02
C VAL A 61 5.61 -11.14 10.78
N GLU A 62 6.48 -12.17 10.69
CA GLU A 62 7.30 -12.42 9.48
C GLU A 62 6.46 -12.92 8.30
N THR A 63 5.22 -13.34 8.56
CA THR A 63 4.25 -13.72 7.52
C THR A 63 3.46 -12.52 7.01
N LEU A 64 3.56 -11.39 7.69
CA LEU A 64 2.95 -10.15 7.25
C LEU A 64 3.81 -9.56 6.13
N GLY A 65 3.15 -9.02 5.10
CA GLY A 65 3.81 -8.21 4.09
C GLY A 65 4.09 -6.80 4.61
N SER A 66 4.58 -5.95 3.71
CA SER A 66 4.72 -4.51 3.95
C SER A 66 3.76 -3.70 3.08
N GLY A 67 3.63 -2.41 3.41
CA GLY A 67 2.80 -1.45 2.70
C GLY A 67 3.56 -0.65 1.63
N VAL A 68 2.79 -0.08 0.72
CA VAL A 68 3.24 0.92 -0.26
C VAL A 68 2.28 2.08 -0.25
N ALA A 69 2.81 3.31 -0.31
CA ALA A 69 2.03 4.51 -0.58
C ALA A 69 2.54 5.18 -1.85
N THR A 70 1.64 5.75 -2.63
CA THR A 70 1.96 6.49 -3.85
C THR A 70 1.25 7.83 -3.82
N PHE A 71 2.00 8.92 -3.85
CA PHE A 71 1.49 10.28 -3.72
C PHE A 71 2.52 11.28 -4.26
N ASP A 72 2.07 12.48 -4.60
CA ASP A 72 2.95 13.60 -4.96
C ASP A 72 3.40 14.28 -3.66
N TYR A 73 4.58 13.90 -3.13
CA TYR A 73 4.97 14.34 -1.78
C TYR A 73 5.52 15.76 -1.75
N ASN A 74 5.95 16.28 -2.90
CA ASN A 74 6.60 17.58 -3.03
C ASN A 74 5.81 18.56 -3.93
N ASN A 75 4.59 18.19 -4.33
CA ASN A 75 3.69 18.96 -5.19
C ASN A 75 4.32 19.33 -6.55
N ASP A 76 5.16 18.46 -7.11
CA ASP A 76 5.79 18.68 -8.42
C ASP A 76 4.97 18.13 -9.61
N GLY A 77 3.82 17.51 -9.32
CA GLY A 77 2.88 16.96 -10.28
C GLY A 77 3.16 15.52 -10.67
N TRP A 78 4.20 14.88 -10.11
CA TRP A 78 4.51 13.47 -10.35
C TRP A 78 4.21 12.62 -9.12
N ILE A 79 3.67 11.42 -9.35
CA ILE A 79 3.41 10.48 -8.27
C ILE A 79 4.70 9.77 -7.89
N ASP A 80 5.09 9.92 -6.62
CA ASP A 80 6.22 9.30 -5.97
C ASP A 80 5.83 7.97 -5.30
N ILE A 81 6.82 7.27 -4.74
CA ILE A 81 6.62 5.95 -4.11
C ILE A 81 7.29 5.93 -2.73
N TYR A 82 6.51 5.60 -1.70
CA TYR A 82 7.02 5.23 -0.38
C TYR A 82 6.86 3.73 -0.14
N LEU A 83 7.95 3.06 0.22
CA LEU A 83 8.03 1.61 0.43
C LEU A 83 8.33 1.32 1.90
N VAL A 84 7.47 0.54 2.54
CA VAL A 84 7.64 0.11 3.92
C VAL A 84 8.50 -1.14 4.00
N ASN A 85 9.34 -1.22 5.03
CA ASN A 85 10.26 -2.32 5.31
C ASN A 85 10.03 -2.84 6.73
N SER A 86 10.35 -4.11 6.98
CA SER A 86 10.08 -4.75 8.28
C SER A 86 11.34 -5.05 9.10
N GLY A 87 12.51 -5.19 8.51
CA GLY A 87 13.75 -5.40 9.26
C GLY A 87 13.77 -6.71 10.05
N GLN A 88 13.94 -6.68 11.38
CA GLN A 88 14.07 -7.85 12.25
C GLN A 88 13.23 -7.71 13.53
N VAL A 89 12.63 -8.80 14.00
CA VAL A 89 11.67 -8.78 15.12
C VAL A 89 12.32 -8.52 16.48
N LEU A 90 13.51 -9.09 16.72
CA LEU A 90 14.16 -9.08 18.05
C LEU A 90 15.20 -7.97 18.22
N HIS A 91 15.66 -7.37 17.14
CA HIS A 91 16.68 -6.32 17.16
C HIS A 91 16.48 -5.40 15.97
N ARG A 92 16.89 -4.14 16.11
CA ARG A 92 16.81 -3.19 15.00
C ARG A 92 17.84 -3.54 13.93
N ASP A 93 17.38 -3.70 12.69
CA ASP A 93 18.23 -3.83 11.50
C ASP A 93 18.47 -2.44 10.91
N GLN A 94 19.72 -1.98 10.91
CA GLN A 94 20.09 -0.65 10.40
C GLN A 94 20.09 -0.58 8.86
N THR A 95 19.88 -1.71 8.18
CA THR A 95 19.90 -1.79 6.71
C THR A 95 18.51 -1.94 6.09
N ALA A 96 17.49 -2.11 6.93
CA ALA A 96 16.10 -2.31 6.51
C ALA A 96 15.25 -1.09 6.82
N GLU A 97 15.66 0.08 6.32
CA GLU A 97 14.84 1.29 6.38
C GLU A 97 13.70 1.24 5.36
N ASN A 98 12.63 1.96 5.66
CA ASN A 98 11.66 2.38 4.66
C ASN A 98 12.33 3.30 3.63
N ALA A 99 11.77 3.40 2.43
CA ALA A 99 12.36 4.20 1.36
C ALA A 99 11.34 5.11 0.67
N LEU A 100 11.73 6.37 0.43
CA LEU A 100 11.00 7.32 -0.40
C LEU A 100 11.74 7.52 -1.73
N TYR A 101 11.04 7.28 -2.83
CA TYR A 101 11.53 7.44 -4.19
C TYR A 101 10.77 8.55 -4.89
N ARG A 102 11.47 9.65 -5.18
CA ARG A 102 10.93 10.75 -5.98
C ARG A 102 10.92 10.38 -7.45
N ASN A 103 9.78 10.54 -8.11
CA ASN A 103 9.62 10.36 -9.54
C ASN A 103 10.28 11.52 -10.30
N ASN A 104 11.14 11.21 -11.27
CA ASN A 104 11.83 12.22 -12.06
C ASN A 104 11.02 12.68 -13.30
N GLY A 105 9.83 12.11 -13.54
CA GLY A 105 8.94 12.43 -14.67
C GLY A 105 9.34 11.78 -16.00
N ASP A 106 10.40 10.97 -16.01
CA ASP A 106 10.94 10.29 -17.20
C ASP A 106 10.92 8.76 -17.10
N GLY A 107 10.17 8.23 -16.11
CA GLY A 107 10.12 6.80 -15.81
C GLY A 107 11.23 6.32 -14.87
N THR A 108 12.12 7.21 -14.42
CA THR A 108 13.12 6.93 -13.39
C THR A 108 12.76 7.56 -12.06
N PHE A 109 13.38 7.06 -10.99
CA PHE A 109 13.18 7.49 -9.62
C PHE A 109 14.51 7.79 -8.94
N THR A 110 14.49 8.78 -8.04
CA THR A 110 15.61 9.14 -7.17
C THR A 110 15.27 8.76 -5.74
N ASP A 111 16.15 8.00 -5.07
CA ASP A 111 16.00 7.73 -3.64
C ASP A 111 16.24 9.02 -2.82
N THR A 112 15.19 9.51 -2.17
CA THR A 112 15.20 10.73 -1.35
C THR A 112 14.99 10.43 0.13
N THR A 113 15.09 9.16 0.55
CA THR A 113 14.84 8.69 1.92
C THR A 113 15.60 9.51 2.97
N LYS A 114 16.92 9.66 2.77
CA LYS A 114 17.78 10.39 3.71
C LYS A 114 17.49 11.89 3.75
N SER A 115 17.26 12.50 2.59
CA SER A 115 17.01 13.95 2.50
C SER A 115 15.62 14.32 2.99
N SER A 116 14.63 13.44 2.82
CA SER A 116 13.26 13.65 3.29
C SER A 116 13.08 13.35 4.78
N GLY A 117 13.93 12.51 5.37
CA GLY A 117 13.86 12.15 6.79
C GLY A 117 12.83 11.05 7.10
N THR A 118 12.43 10.27 6.09
CA THR A 118 11.33 9.28 6.18
C THR A 118 11.81 7.81 6.29
N GLY A 119 13.12 7.60 6.48
CA GLY A 119 13.73 6.27 6.63
C GLY A 119 13.51 5.65 8.01
N ASP A 120 12.26 5.29 8.33
CA ASP A 120 11.95 4.53 9.56
C ASP A 120 12.66 3.18 9.54
N LEU A 121 13.26 2.82 10.68
CA LEU A 121 13.95 1.54 10.93
C LEU A 121 13.11 0.60 11.82
N GLY A 122 11.84 0.94 12.04
CA GLY A 122 10.85 0.09 12.69
C GLY A 122 10.55 -1.18 11.90
N TYR A 123 9.79 -2.08 12.52
CA TYR A 123 9.24 -3.23 11.81
C TYR A 123 7.94 -2.81 11.14
N GLY A 124 8.03 -2.18 9.97
CA GLY A 124 6.90 -1.61 9.26
C GLY A 124 6.01 -2.67 8.63
N ILE A 125 4.70 -2.42 8.62
CA ILE A 125 3.68 -3.32 8.09
C ILE A 125 2.76 -2.60 7.11
N GLY A 126 2.23 -1.43 7.49
CA GLY A 126 1.29 -0.68 6.68
C GLY A 126 1.64 0.80 6.60
N VAL A 127 0.98 1.50 5.68
CA VAL A 127 1.13 2.93 5.48
C VAL A 127 -0.15 3.53 4.94
N THR A 128 -0.48 4.74 5.36
CA THR A 128 -1.52 5.57 4.76
C THR A 128 -1.00 6.99 4.57
N ILE A 129 -1.63 7.72 3.64
CA ILE A 129 -1.38 9.12 3.34
C ILE A 129 -2.64 9.94 3.64
N GLY A 130 -2.48 11.19 4.05
CA GLY A 130 -3.57 12.12 4.29
C GLY A 130 -3.03 13.47 4.75
N ASP A 131 -3.69 14.56 4.38
CA ASP A 131 -3.38 15.91 4.88
C ASP A 131 -4.11 16.09 6.22
N TYR A 132 -3.49 15.60 7.32
CA TYR A 132 -4.21 15.48 8.60
C TYR A 132 -4.34 16.82 9.34
N ASP A 133 -3.56 17.82 8.95
CA ASP A 133 -3.59 19.16 9.54
C ASP A 133 -4.06 20.23 8.54
N ASN A 134 -4.65 19.81 7.42
CA ASN A 134 -5.29 20.67 6.42
C ASN A 134 -4.35 21.76 5.87
N ASN A 135 -3.06 21.45 5.72
CA ASN A 135 -2.02 22.38 5.28
C ASN A 135 -1.80 22.40 3.76
N GLY A 136 -2.47 21.50 3.02
CA GLY A 136 -2.37 21.34 1.58
C GLY A 136 -1.24 20.41 1.11
N THR A 137 -0.61 19.65 2.01
CA THR A 137 0.44 18.67 1.70
C THR A 137 0.12 17.34 2.35
N ALA A 138 0.34 16.24 1.64
CA ALA A 138 0.03 14.92 2.18
C ALA A 138 1.09 14.49 3.21
N ASP A 139 0.62 14.12 4.40
CA ASP A 139 1.40 13.51 5.46
C ASP A 139 1.40 11.98 5.34
N LEU A 140 2.23 11.33 6.15
CA LEU A 140 2.46 9.89 6.10
C LEU A 140 2.34 9.25 7.48
N TYR A 141 1.47 8.25 7.61
CA TYR A 141 1.37 7.43 8.82
C TYR A 141 1.81 6.00 8.53
N VAL A 142 2.79 5.50 9.29
CA VAL A 142 3.37 4.16 9.15
C VAL A 142 3.01 3.33 10.38
N THR A 143 2.45 2.15 10.14
CA THR A 143 2.19 1.18 11.21
C THR A 143 3.35 0.20 11.35
N ASN A 144 3.65 -0.16 12.58
CA ASN A 144 4.77 -1.01 12.94
C ASN A 144 4.33 -2.16 13.86
N TYR A 145 5.08 -3.26 13.84
CA TYR A 145 5.28 -4.09 15.02
C TYR A 145 6.22 -3.34 15.98
N GLY A 146 5.62 -2.60 16.91
CA GLY A 146 6.27 -1.59 17.72
C GLY A 146 5.52 -0.27 17.65
N LYS A 147 6.24 0.82 17.90
CA LYS A 147 5.68 2.17 17.85
C LYS A 147 5.39 2.56 16.40
N ASN A 148 4.14 2.91 16.10
CA ASN A 148 3.75 3.53 14.82
C ASN A 148 4.37 4.94 14.69
N VAL A 149 4.46 5.47 13.47
CA VAL A 149 5.10 6.77 13.19
C VAL A 149 4.19 7.65 12.35
N LEU A 150 3.98 8.90 12.79
CA LEU A 150 3.35 9.97 12.00
C LEU A 150 4.41 10.96 11.55
N TYR A 151 4.53 11.15 10.25
CA TYR A 151 5.39 12.13 9.61
C TYR A 151 4.55 13.28 9.06
N HIS A 152 4.77 14.48 9.61
CA HIS A 152 4.24 15.72 9.06
C HIS A 152 5.09 16.19 7.89
N ASN A 153 4.47 16.49 6.75
CA ASN A 153 5.13 17.04 5.58
C ASN A 153 5.31 18.57 5.74
N ASN A 154 6.56 19.04 5.71
CA ASN A 154 6.85 20.46 5.89
C ASN A 154 6.58 21.30 4.62
N GLY A 155 6.19 20.67 3.51
CA GLY A 155 5.92 21.32 2.22
C GLY A 155 7.17 21.71 1.42
N ASP A 156 8.36 21.36 1.90
CA ASP A 156 9.64 21.60 1.22
C ASP A 156 10.32 20.30 0.76
N GLY A 157 9.56 19.19 0.74
CA GLY A 157 10.04 17.86 0.41
C GLY A 157 10.73 17.14 1.59
N THR A 158 10.66 17.70 2.79
CA THR A 158 11.09 17.06 4.04
C THR A 158 9.91 16.75 4.95
N PHE A 159 10.11 15.77 5.82
CA PHE A 159 9.15 15.33 6.80
C PHE A 159 9.70 15.44 8.21
N LYS A 160 8.80 15.59 9.17
CA LYS A 160 9.11 15.60 10.60
C LYS A 160 8.31 14.53 11.31
N ASP A 161 8.98 13.67 12.08
CA ASP A 161 8.30 12.77 13.02
C ASP A 161 7.63 13.61 14.12
N VAL A 162 6.30 13.57 14.13
CA VAL A 162 5.43 14.27 15.10
C VAL A 162 4.67 13.29 15.99
N THR A 163 5.00 12.00 15.96
CA THR A 163 4.25 10.91 16.59
C THR A 163 3.93 11.17 18.06
N GLU A 164 4.92 11.58 18.85
CA GLU A 164 4.75 11.85 20.28
C GLU A 164 3.88 13.08 20.54
N LYS A 165 4.04 14.12 19.72
CA LYS A 165 3.23 15.34 19.80
C LYS A 165 1.77 15.02 19.47
N ALA A 166 1.54 14.22 18.42
CA ALA A 166 0.22 13.88 17.92
C ALA A 166 -0.50 12.83 18.78
N GLY A 167 0.22 12.01 19.56
CA GLY A 167 -0.38 11.00 20.44
C GLY A 167 -0.77 9.68 19.77
N VAL A 168 -0.24 9.41 18.57
CA VAL A 168 -0.66 8.30 17.69
C VAL A 168 0.35 7.14 17.63
N GLY A 169 1.31 7.10 18.56
CA GLY A 169 2.42 6.13 18.59
C GLY A 169 2.14 4.81 19.30
N HIS A 170 0.92 4.25 19.21
CA HIS A 170 0.57 3.02 19.94
C HIS A 170 1.61 1.90 19.71
N PRO A 171 2.21 1.31 20.78
CA PRO A 171 3.36 0.43 20.67
C PRO A 171 3.02 -1.07 20.48
N GLY A 172 2.03 -1.36 19.63
CA GLY A 172 1.45 -2.69 19.42
C GLY A 172 1.92 -3.39 18.14
N CYS A 173 1.01 -4.11 17.49
CA CYS A 173 1.22 -4.67 16.15
C CYS A 173 0.22 -4.03 15.19
N GLY A 174 0.47 -2.78 14.81
CA GLY A 174 -0.35 -2.06 13.85
C GLY A 174 -0.20 -2.66 12.45
N THR A 175 -1.30 -2.69 11.69
CA THR A 175 -1.32 -3.26 10.33
C THR A 175 -1.96 -2.30 9.34
N GLY A 176 -3.12 -2.59 8.78
CA GLY A 176 -3.87 -1.66 7.94
C GLY A 176 -4.22 -0.40 8.73
N CYS A 177 -4.12 0.75 8.07
CA CYS A 177 -4.53 2.04 8.62
C CYS A 177 -5.14 2.89 7.50
N THR A 178 -5.96 3.85 7.89
CA THR A 178 -6.55 4.81 6.94
C THR A 178 -6.90 6.10 7.65
N PHE A 179 -6.74 7.22 6.94
CA PHE A 179 -7.32 8.49 7.32
C PHE A 179 -8.73 8.61 6.71
N ALA A 180 -9.67 9.16 7.47
CA ALA A 180 -11.04 9.45 7.03
C ALA A 180 -11.67 10.46 8.00
N ASP A 181 -12.63 11.26 7.56
CA ASP A 181 -13.34 12.22 8.40
C ASP A 181 -14.58 11.52 9.00
N PHE A 182 -14.41 10.86 10.16
CA PHE A 182 -15.46 9.98 10.69
C PHE A 182 -16.57 10.73 11.43
N ASP A 183 -16.27 11.89 12.00
CA ASP A 183 -17.25 12.70 12.73
C ASP A 183 -17.72 13.95 11.96
N LEU A 184 -17.19 14.17 10.76
CA LEU A 184 -17.61 15.17 9.78
C LEU A 184 -17.32 16.59 10.22
N ASP A 185 -16.23 16.79 10.95
CA ASP A 185 -15.76 18.10 11.38
C ASP A 185 -14.79 18.74 10.37
N GLY A 186 -14.36 17.99 9.34
CA GLY A 186 -13.46 18.43 8.29
C GLY A 186 -11.98 18.17 8.56
N ASP A 187 -11.62 17.61 9.71
CA ASP A 187 -10.28 17.15 10.04
C ASP A 187 -10.18 15.62 9.87
N LEU A 188 -9.14 15.14 9.21
CA LEU A 188 -8.98 13.70 9.01
C LEU A 188 -8.65 13.00 10.33
N ASP A 189 -9.52 12.08 10.74
CA ASP A 189 -9.30 11.11 11.82
C ASP A 189 -8.47 9.93 11.33
N LEU A 190 -7.95 9.13 12.27
CA LEU A 190 -7.08 7.99 11.96
C LEU A 190 -7.62 6.69 12.56
N TYR A 191 -7.84 5.70 11.70
CA TYR A 191 -8.12 4.33 12.14
C TYR A 191 -6.91 3.42 11.90
N VAL A 192 -6.59 2.60 12.90
CA VAL A 192 -5.49 1.62 12.87
C VAL A 192 -6.02 0.25 13.27
N ALA A 193 -5.95 -0.71 12.35
CA ALA A 193 -6.16 -2.11 12.67
C ALA A 193 -4.95 -2.69 13.39
N ASN A 194 -5.18 -3.48 14.42
CA ASN A 194 -4.15 -4.25 15.11
C ASN A 194 -4.34 -5.74 14.88
N TYR A 195 -3.24 -6.50 14.94
CA TYR A 195 -3.26 -7.92 14.62
C TYR A 195 -3.33 -8.81 15.85
N VAL A 196 -2.22 -8.98 16.56
CA VAL A 196 -2.14 -9.85 17.74
C VAL A 196 -1.27 -9.19 18.82
N PRO A 197 -1.48 -9.52 20.10
CA PRO A 197 -0.69 -8.97 21.19
C PRO A 197 0.80 -9.24 21.05
N LYS A 198 1.59 -8.22 21.36
CA LYS A 198 3.05 -8.22 21.20
C LYS A 198 3.74 -9.29 22.06
N ASP A 199 3.28 -9.49 23.29
CA ASP A 199 3.73 -10.54 24.19
C ASP A 199 3.49 -11.93 23.57
N GLN A 200 2.31 -12.18 23.02
CA GLN A 200 1.99 -13.46 22.37
C GLN A 200 2.84 -13.72 21.12
N ILE A 201 3.26 -12.69 20.37
CA ILE A 201 4.20 -12.86 19.26
C ILE A 201 5.53 -13.45 19.76
N ILE A 202 6.03 -12.97 20.89
CA ILE A 202 7.30 -13.40 21.48
C ILE A 202 7.18 -14.77 22.17
N GLU A 203 6.03 -15.07 22.76
CA GLU A 203 5.78 -16.32 23.48
C GLU A 203 5.40 -17.48 22.54
N ASN A 204 4.56 -17.22 21.54
CA ASN A 204 4.04 -18.22 20.61
C ASN A 204 4.90 -18.33 19.35
N THR A 205 6.19 -18.60 19.55
CA THR A 205 7.21 -18.74 18.51
C THR A 205 8.01 -20.02 18.76
N GLY A 206 8.79 -20.50 17.79
CA GLY A 206 9.53 -21.76 17.96
C GLY A 206 10.34 -22.12 16.72
N SER A 207 10.82 -23.37 16.62
CA SER A 207 11.60 -23.83 15.47
C SER A 207 10.80 -24.59 14.42
N ASN A 208 9.50 -24.82 14.68
CA ASN A 208 8.67 -25.76 13.91
C ASN A 208 7.68 -25.04 12.97
N GLY A 209 8.09 -23.89 12.45
CA GLY A 209 7.26 -23.06 11.56
C GLY A 209 6.32 -22.10 12.28
N TYR A 210 5.60 -21.31 11.48
CA TYR A 210 4.65 -20.31 11.96
C TYR A 210 3.45 -20.97 12.65
N ARG A 211 3.06 -20.45 13.81
CA ARG A 211 1.85 -20.91 14.52
C ARG A 211 0.62 -20.34 13.82
N ASN A 212 -0.48 -21.11 13.83
CA ASN A 212 -1.73 -20.64 13.23
C ASN A 212 -2.28 -19.41 14.01
N PRO A 213 -2.81 -18.38 13.34
CA PRO A 213 -3.39 -17.20 13.99
C PRO A 213 -4.50 -17.49 15.03
N ILE A 214 -5.16 -18.64 14.95
CA ILE A 214 -6.17 -19.07 15.94
C ILE A 214 -5.61 -19.27 17.36
N PHE A 215 -4.29 -19.42 17.49
CA PHE A 215 -3.61 -19.55 18.78
C PHE A 215 -3.20 -18.22 19.40
N TYR A 216 -3.62 -17.12 18.80
CA TYR A 216 -3.40 -15.77 19.30
C TYR A 216 -4.74 -15.10 19.57
N ASP A 217 -4.79 -14.33 20.64
CA ASP A 217 -5.85 -13.34 20.81
C ASP A 217 -5.67 -12.22 19.76
N GLY A 218 -6.75 -11.54 19.40
CA GLY A 218 -6.71 -10.32 18.60
C GLY A 218 -6.47 -9.09 19.47
N GLU A 219 -5.61 -8.21 18.98
CA GLU A 219 -5.34 -6.91 19.61
C GLU A 219 -6.45 -5.93 19.20
N ILE A 220 -6.87 -5.05 20.10
CA ILE A 220 -7.98 -4.11 19.80
C ILE A 220 -7.54 -3.06 18.77
N ASP A 221 -8.38 -2.80 17.76
CA ASP A 221 -8.16 -1.70 16.81
C ASP A 221 -8.29 -0.33 17.48
N VAL A 222 -7.59 0.68 16.97
CA VAL A 222 -7.59 2.03 17.54
C VAL A 222 -8.18 3.03 16.56
N LEU A 223 -9.19 3.77 17.00
CA LEU A 223 -9.72 4.96 16.34
C LEU A 223 -9.27 6.19 17.11
N TYR A 224 -8.58 7.07 16.39
CA TYR A 224 -8.07 8.35 16.85
C TYR A 224 -8.93 9.46 16.24
N GLN A 225 -9.54 10.27 17.09
CA GLN A 225 -10.21 11.49 16.66
C GLN A 225 -9.21 12.64 16.64
N ASN A 226 -9.14 13.38 15.54
CA ASN A 226 -8.33 14.58 15.40
C ASN A 226 -8.96 15.74 16.19
N ASN A 227 -8.15 16.56 16.85
CA ASN A 227 -8.64 17.71 17.61
C ASN A 227 -8.59 19.03 16.81
N GLY A 228 -8.15 18.99 15.54
CA GLY A 228 -7.94 20.17 14.69
C GLY A 228 -6.71 21.03 15.05
N ASP A 229 -5.90 20.57 16.02
CA ASP A 229 -4.66 21.24 16.45
C ASP A 229 -3.39 20.41 16.16
N GLY A 230 -3.56 19.35 15.36
CA GLY A 230 -2.53 18.37 15.01
C GLY A 230 -2.25 17.34 16.11
N THR A 231 -3.14 17.21 17.09
CA THR A 231 -3.15 16.14 18.09
C THR A 231 -4.40 15.28 17.98
N PHE A 232 -4.33 14.06 18.51
CA PHE A 232 -5.43 13.11 18.48
C PHE A 232 -5.80 12.63 19.89
N ILE A 233 -7.08 12.29 20.07
CA ILE A 233 -7.56 11.52 21.22
C ILE A 233 -7.99 10.13 20.79
N VAL A 234 -7.74 9.14 21.65
CA VAL A 234 -8.22 7.77 21.41
C VAL A 234 -9.67 7.65 21.85
N ILE A 235 -10.57 7.29 20.92
CA ILE A 235 -12.01 7.17 21.21
C ILE A 235 -12.49 5.71 21.28
N THR A 236 -11.69 4.72 20.89
CA THR A 236 -12.09 3.29 20.98
C THR A 236 -12.64 2.89 22.36
N PRO A 237 -12.00 3.23 23.51
CA PRO A 237 -12.52 2.88 24.83
C PRO A 237 -13.86 3.56 25.17
N GLN A 238 -14.15 4.70 24.52
CA GLN A 238 -15.36 5.51 24.78
C GLN A 238 -16.59 4.94 24.05
N LEU A 239 -16.38 4.03 23.08
CA LEU A 239 -17.44 3.28 22.41
C LEU A 239 -18.02 2.14 23.28
N GLY A 240 -17.54 1.95 24.52
CA GLY A 240 -18.09 1.03 25.52
C GLY A 240 -17.87 -0.46 25.20
N ASN A 241 -18.78 -1.33 25.66
CA ASN A 241 -18.81 -2.79 25.35
C ASN A 241 -19.13 -3.10 23.87
N SER A 242 -19.03 -2.12 22.96
CA SER A 242 -19.25 -2.35 21.55
C SER A 242 -18.24 -3.39 21.06
N THR A 243 -18.77 -4.53 20.63
CA THR A 243 -18.04 -5.72 20.20
C THR A 243 -17.30 -5.54 18.87
N ILE A 244 -17.22 -4.32 18.35
CA ILE A 244 -16.78 -4.05 16.98
C ILE A 244 -15.28 -4.34 16.81
N PHE A 245 -14.49 -4.18 17.88
CA PHE A 245 -13.03 -4.29 17.83
C PHE A 245 -12.43 -5.36 18.78
N ARG A 246 -13.25 -6.20 19.43
CA ARG A 246 -12.75 -7.23 20.36
C ARG A 246 -12.33 -8.47 19.59
N ASP A 247 -11.10 -8.96 19.80
CA ASP A 247 -10.46 -10.04 19.00
C ASP A 247 -10.28 -9.67 17.52
N ALA A 248 -9.96 -8.40 17.26
CA ALA A 248 -9.61 -7.91 15.94
C ALA A 248 -8.21 -8.44 15.56
N ARG A 249 -8.17 -9.37 14.61
CA ARG A 249 -6.94 -9.78 13.90
C ARG A 249 -6.92 -9.05 12.56
N GLY A 250 -7.07 -7.73 12.63
CA GLY A 250 -7.16 -6.88 11.45
C GLY A 250 -5.83 -6.88 10.70
N LEU A 251 -5.91 -6.81 9.37
CA LEU A 251 -4.74 -6.79 8.49
C LEU A 251 -4.81 -5.69 7.43
N GLY A 252 -6.02 -5.28 7.04
CA GLY A 252 -6.26 -4.28 6.01
C GLY A 252 -7.49 -3.46 6.37
N VAL A 253 -7.46 -2.19 5.99
CA VAL A 253 -8.52 -1.21 6.26
C VAL A 253 -8.79 -0.46 4.97
N VAL A 254 -10.07 -0.21 4.69
CA VAL A 254 -10.51 0.69 3.62
C VAL A 254 -11.66 1.52 4.18
N ALA A 255 -11.56 2.85 4.09
CA ALA A 255 -12.67 3.76 4.31
C ALA A 255 -13.32 4.10 2.95
N VAL A 256 -14.65 4.13 2.92
CA VAL A 256 -15.42 4.47 1.70
C VAL A 256 -16.80 4.99 2.07
N ASP A 257 -17.20 6.11 1.46
CA ASP A 257 -18.60 6.52 1.42
C ASP A 257 -19.38 5.57 0.48
N TYR A 258 -19.93 4.51 1.06
CA TYR A 258 -20.63 3.47 0.32
C TYR A 258 -22.02 3.94 -0.17
N ASN A 259 -22.72 4.74 0.62
CA ASN A 259 -24.10 5.18 0.36
C ASN A 259 -24.18 6.52 -0.40
N ARG A 260 -23.04 7.16 -0.67
CA ARG A 260 -22.88 8.41 -1.44
C ARG A 260 -23.61 9.59 -0.81
N ASP A 261 -23.68 9.63 0.51
CA ASP A 261 -24.26 10.76 1.23
C ASP A 261 -23.24 11.89 1.47
N LYS A 262 -22.01 11.72 0.95
CA LYS A 262 -20.88 12.65 0.99
C LYS A 262 -20.21 12.74 2.36
N PHE A 263 -20.23 11.65 3.11
CA PHE A 263 -19.57 11.49 4.39
C PHE A 263 -18.49 10.40 4.26
N ALA A 264 -17.23 10.81 4.08
CA ALA A 264 -16.03 9.97 4.10
C ALA A 264 -14.86 10.77 4.66
#